data_AF-A0A1Y0H1B9-F1
#
_entry.id   AF-A0A1Y0H1B9-F1
#
_cell.length_a   1.000
_cell.length_b   1.000
_cell.length_c   1.000
_cell.angle_alpha   90.00
_cell.angle_beta   90.00
_cell.angle_gamma   90.00
#
_symmetry.space_group_name_H-M   'P 1'
#
loop_
_entity.id
_entity.type
_entity.pdbx_description
1 polymer ?
#
loop_
_entity_poly.entity_id
_entity_poly.type
_entity_poly.pdbx_seq_one_letter_code
_entity_poly.pdbx_strand_id
1 'polypeptide(L)'
;MRQFFAVTVAFALLPNAWAQMPGVEMKEGMKSRMPTMPSELPRWMNSRGLDEIFYKRGPYNWAIDRIPAFAKDMYATGVGHAMAYEALVTGQANQLESKVFSKIDWVLQHPPSMPVDEAAISPRFVQKYGYLEKVFDWAHTLHFQTIDVFSHPGMTDAEKEVEIDRLWKFYQSEPYAITGLPMNMEYLDSFPYSMTFRTNYPKVNGLFWGYHWLQTVNYDMLYRVPVKDHVPQYEVLGEQYRTSELYKTDRDFMPMTAEMSPRFAKRFPYIANAFDNLHMLHDNVNDILAYPGLTEIQKEHQIKIAIYRVLETTHAGQKAGEGEPMTLHDHRHPPSIPGMGMMKGSEDDVMFMSGMGWMDMSECAHCSIALPEEGPWGATVSANGWTMMVRCMMCARDMAAETPGRAIIRAATEDENRLLVMISDEEGNWTSNIKDVVFLEVFGQHPECSSWSRAFTSQAAFEKFVQANPELKEIKPLSLEAWSKLNYGTPETYRKIDRPNPYRSGGGATPPSDGGSK
;
A
#
# COMPACT_ATOMS: atom_id res chain seq x y z
N MET A 1 -65.13 -54.83 17.77
CA MET A 1 -65.06 -53.78 16.74
C MET A 1 -64.09 -52.70 17.19
N ARG A 2 -62.89 -52.65 16.59
CA ARG A 2 -62.10 -51.44 16.33
C ARG A 2 -60.84 -51.89 15.57
N GLN A 3 -60.78 -51.48 14.31
CA GLN A 3 -59.76 -51.83 13.33
C GLN A 3 -58.46 -51.09 13.63
N PHE A 4 -57.35 -51.80 13.48
CA PHE A 4 -56.00 -51.26 13.38
C PHE A 4 -55.80 -50.67 11.98
N PHE A 5 -55.36 -49.40 11.90
CA PHE A 5 -54.72 -48.85 10.72
C PHE A 5 -53.23 -48.64 11.03
N ALA A 6 -52.40 -49.47 10.40
CA ALA A 6 -50.96 -49.28 10.34
C ALA A 6 -50.67 -48.33 9.17
N VAL A 7 -50.03 -47.19 9.45
CA VAL A 7 -49.49 -46.29 8.42
C VAL A 7 -48.00 -46.58 8.31
N THR A 8 -47.62 -47.20 7.19
CA THR A 8 -46.24 -47.44 6.79
C THR A 8 -45.68 -46.16 6.17
N VAL A 9 -44.74 -45.50 6.84
CA VAL A 9 -43.99 -44.38 6.25
C VAL A 9 -42.79 -44.96 5.49
N ALA A 10 -42.84 -44.90 4.17
CA ALA A 10 -41.74 -45.25 3.29
C ALA A 10 -40.70 -44.12 3.30
N PHE A 11 -39.47 -44.41 3.76
CA PHE A 11 -38.31 -43.56 3.53
C PHE A 11 -37.89 -43.68 2.06
N ALA A 12 -38.22 -42.67 1.26
CA ALA A 12 -37.59 -42.49 -0.05
C ALA A 12 -36.22 -41.84 0.17
N LEU A 13 -35.15 -42.61 -0.07
CA LEU A 13 -33.80 -42.10 -0.26
C LEU A 13 -33.77 -41.30 -1.55
N LEU A 14 -33.81 -39.97 -1.44
CA LEU A 14 -33.47 -39.09 -2.57
C LEU A 14 -31.95 -39.02 -2.68
N PRO A 15 -31.35 -39.25 -3.86
CA PRO A 15 -29.94 -38.97 -4.08
C PRO A 15 -29.70 -37.47 -3.95
N ASN A 16 -28.68 -37.10 -3.18
CA ASN A 16 -28.16 -35.74 -3.10
C ASN A 16 -27.80 -35.25 -4.51
N ALA A 17 -28.68 -34.44 -5.10
CA ALA A 17 -28.35 -33.64 -6.27
C ALA A 17 -27.37 -32.55 -5.82
N TRP A 18 -26.08 -32.83 -5.97
CA TRP A 18 -25.07 -31.79 -6.02
C TRP A 18 -25.43 -30.91 -7.21
N ALA A 19 -25.88 -29.69 -6.94
CA ALA A 19 -25.98 -28.66 -7.94
C ALA A 19 -24.57 -28.44 -8.50
N GLN A 20 -24.34 -28.94 -9.72
CA GLN A 20 -23.19 -28.56 -10.53
C GLN A 20 -23.29 -27.05 -10.72
N MET A 21 -22.48 -26.30 -9.98
CA MET A 21 -22.21 -24.92 -10.34
C MET A 21 -21.60 -24.94 -11.76
N PRO A 22 -22.03 -24.04 -12.67
CA PRO A 22 -21.44 -23.95 -13.99
C PRO A 22 -19.94 -23.74 -13.82
N GLY A 23 -19.16 -24.64 -14.42
CA GLY A 23 -17.71 -24.61 -14.36
C GLY A 23 -17.21 -23.26 -14.84
N VAL A 24 -16.64 -22.49 -13.92
CA VAL A 24 -15.68 -21.46 -14.27
C VAL A 24 -14.50 -22.23 -14.85
N GLU A 25 -14.43 -22.27 -16.17
CA GLU A 25 -13.29 -22.77 -16.90
C GLU A 25 -12.11 -21.86 -16.55
N MET A 26 -11.34 -22.23 -15.53
CA MET A 26 -10.09 -21.58 -15.19
C MET A 26 -9.15 -21.76 -16.38
N LYS A 27 -9.10 -20.76 -17.26
CA LYS A 27 -8.18 -20.74 -18.39
C LYS A 27 -6.73 -20.75 -17.89
N GLU A 28 -5.90 -21.41 -18.68
CA GLU A 28 -4.48 -21.67 -18.46
C GLU A 28 -3.64 -20.38 -18.31
N GLY A 29 -3.71 -19.73 -17.15
CA GLY A 29 -2.55 -19.02 -16.61
C GLY A 29 -1.46 -20.05 -16.33
N MET A 30 -0.20 -19.72 -16.61
CA MET A 30 0.95 -20.62 -16.50
C MET A 30 0.74 -21.69 -15.41
N LYS A 31 0.60 -22.96 -15.83
CA LYS A 31 0.63 -24.11 -14.92
C LYS A 31 2.05 -24.26 -14.38
N SER A 32 2.54 -23.29 -13.62
CA SER A 32 3.75 -23.45 -12.85
C SER A 32 3.54 -24.67 -11.97
N ARG A 33 4.55 -25.54 -11.87
CA ARG A 33 4.42 -26.70 -10.99
C ARG A 33 4.33 -26.19 -9.56
N MET A 34 3.53 -26.86 -8.72
CA MET A 34 3.51 -26.55 -7.30
C MET A 34 4.95 -26.52 -6.76
N PRO A 35 5.35 -25.44 -6.07
CA PRO A 35 6.69 -25.35 -5.49
C PRO A 35 7.00 -26.54 -4.60
N THR A 36 8.22 -27.05 -4.69
CA THR A 36 8.70 -28.11 -3.81
C THR A 36 9.39 -27.50 -2.59
N MET A 37 9.28 -28.18 -1.45
CA MET A 37 9.98 -27.78 -0.23
C MET A 37 11.49 -27.68 -0.49
N PRO A 38 12.15 -26.58 -0.08
CA PRO A 38 13.59 -26.50 -0.03
C PRO A 38 14.19 -27.68 0.76
N SER A 39 15.38 -28.13 0.37
CA SER A 39 16.11 -29.19 1.06
C SER A 39 16.49 -28.82 2.49
N GLU A 40 16.68 -27.53 2.75
CA GLU A 40 17.04 -26.99 4.05
C GLU A 40 16.13 -25.82 4.40
N LEU A 41 15.30 -25.98 5.44
CA LEU A 41 14.55 -24.90 6.04
C LEU A 41 15.22 -24.43 7.34
N PRO A 42 15.12 -23.13 7.68
CA PRO A 42 15.51 -22.63 8.99
C PRO A 42 14.84 -23.45 10.11
N ARG A 43 15.65 -23.88 11.10
CA ARG A 43 15.17 -24.77 12.18
C ARG A 43 14.00 -24.19 12.96
N TRP A 44 13.94 -22.87 13.10
CA TRP A 44 12.88 -22.18 13.82
C TRP A 44 11.49 -22.37 13.18
N MET A 45 11.40 -22.68 11.88
CA MET A 45 10.12 -22.94 11.19
C MET A 45 9.41 -24.21 11.68
N ASN A 46 10.12 -25.07 12.42
CA ASN A 46 9.51 -26.23 13.08
C ASN A 46 9.05 -25.92 14.52
N SER A 47 9.40 -24.75 15.05
CA SER A 47 8.92 -24.27 16.35
C SER A 47 7.58 -23.56 16.18
N ARG A 48 6.61 -23.93 17.02
CA ARG A 48 5.29 -23.27 17.08
C ARG A 48 5.16 -22.28 18.23
N GLY A 49 6.15 -22.19 19.12
CA GLY A 49 6.12 -21.23 20.23
C GLY A 49 6.50 -19.84 19.76
N LEU A 50 5.84 -18.80 20.29
CA LEU A 50 6.16 -17.40 19.99
C LEU A 50 7.51 -17.01 20.61
N ASP A 51 8.28 -16.19 19.91
CA ASP A 51 9.44 -15.53 20.48
C ASP A 51 8.94 -14.18 21.02
N GLU A 52 8.99 -13.95 22.33
CA GLU A 52 8.45 -12.74 22.98
C GLU A 52 9.36 -11.51 22.74
N ILE A 53 9.62 -11.19 21.47
CA ILE A 53 10.46 -10.05 21.07
C ILE A 53 9.58 -8.82 20.95
N PHE A 54 9.71 -7.93 21.91
CA PHE A 54 8.94 -6.70 21.95
C PHE A 54 9.66 -5.55 21.23
N TYR A 55 8.93 -4.45 21.03
CA TYR A 55 9.37 -3.21 20.40
C TYR A 55 10.78 -2.82 20.83
N LYS A 56 11.59 -2.34 19.86
CA LYS A 56 12.83 -1.64 20.19
C LYS A 56 12.49 -0.51 21.16
N ARG A 57 13.16 -0.46 22.32
CA ARG A 57 12.91 0.61 23.30
C ARG A 57 13.30 1.97 22.70
N GLY A 58 12.39 2.93 22.80
CA GLY A 58 12.61 4.31 22.37
C GLY A 58 11.56 5.27 22.94
N PRO A 59 11.85 6.58 23.01
CA PRO A 59 10.91 7.59 23.49
C PRO A 59 9.73 7.83 22.52
N TYR A 60 9.81 7.28 21.32
CA TYR A 60 8.80 7.36 20.27
C TYR A 60 7.72 6.28 20.38
N ASN A 61 7.94 5.20 21.14
CA ASN A 61 6.96 4.12 21.24
C ASN A 61 5.58 4.66 21.62
N TRP A 62 4.55 4.23 20.90
CA TRP A 62 3.15 4.68 21.03
C TRP A 62 2.89 6.13 20.58
N ALA A 63 3.81 6.77 19.86
CA ALA A 63 3.58 8.11 19.33
C ALA A 63 2.47 8.15 18.26
N ILE A 64 2.10 7.02 17.65
CA ILE A 64 0.92 6.89 16.78
C ILE A 64 -0.36 7.39 17.47
N ASP A 65 -0.49 7.24 18.80
CA ASP A 65 -1.66 7.68 19.57
C ASP A 65 -1.86 9.21 19.56
N ARG A 66 -0.88 9.97 19.06
CA ARG A 66 -1.02 11.41 18.78
C ARG A 66 -1.94 11.70 17.59
N ILE A 67 -2.27 10.67 16.81
CA ILE A 67 -3.22 10.71 15.70
C ILE A 67 -4.33 9.69 16.02
N PRO A 68 -5.25 9.97 16.97
CA PRO A 68 -6.07 8.92 17.59
C PRO A 68 -6.97 8.14 16.62
N ALA A 69 -7.51 8.81 15.59
CA ALA A 69 -8.31 8.15 14.58
C ALA A 69 -7.47 7.18 13.74
N PHE A 70 -6.23 7.56 13.39
CA PHE A 70 -5.31 6.72 12.65
C PHE A 70 -4.83 5.53 13.49
N ALA A 71 -4.46 5.78 14.74
CA ALA A 71 -4.06 4.72 15.67
C ALA A 71 -5.13 3.63 15.76
N LYS A 72 -6.39 4.03 15.97
CA LYS A 72 -7.53 3.10 16.02
C LYS A 72 -7.70 2.31 14.73
N ASP A 73 -7.72 2.98 13.59
CA ASP A 73 -7.89 2.32 12.30
C ASP A 73 -6.74 1.31 12.04
N MET A 74 -5.50 1.67 12.40
CA MET A 74 -4.33 0.77 12.35
C MET A 74 -4.42 -0.40 13.34
N TYR A 75 -4.94 -0.20 14.56
CA TYR A 75 -5.12 -1.30 15.52
C TYR A 75 -6.19 -2.31 15.07
N ALA A 76 -7.10 -1.91 14.19
CA ALA A 76 -8.16 -2.78 13.69
C ALA A 76 -7.71 -3.68 12.51
N THR A 77 -6.64 -3.33 11.79
CA THR A 77 -6.21 -4.08 10.60
C THR A 77 -5.81 -5.52 10.93
N GLY A 78 -4.99 -5.72 11.97
CA GLY A 78 -4.58 -7.05 12.44
C GLY A 78 -5.75 -7.91 12.92
N VAL A 79 -6.79 -7.29 13.49
CA VAL A 79 -7.98 -8.01 13.97
C VAL A 79 -8.74 -8.67 12.82
N GLY A 80 -8.84 -8.00 11.67
CA GLY A 80 -9.51 -8.53 10.48
C GLY A 80 -8.82 -9.77 9.92
N HIS A 81 -7.48 -9.71 9.75
CA HIS A 81 -6.68 -10.87 9.32
C HIS A 81 -6.84 -12.05 10.26
N ALA A 82 -6.66 -11.83 11.57
CA ALA A 82 -6.77 -12.88 12.58
C ALA A 82 -8.14 -13.58 12.54
N MET A 83 -9.25 -12.84 12.44
CA MET A 83 -10.59 -13.44 12.37
C MET A 83 -10.82 -14.28 11.12
N ALA A 84 -10.35 -13.83 9.97
CA ALA A 84 -10.49 -14.55 8.72
C ALA A 84 -9.59 -15.80 8.67
N TYR A 85 -8.35 -15.70 9.16
CA TYR A 85 -7.44 -16.83 9.31
C TYR A 85 -8.00 -17.91 10.23
N GLU A 86 -8.58 -17.52 11.37
CA GLU A 86 -9.28 -18.43 12.26
C GLU A 86 -10.46 -19.12 11.56
N ALA A 87 -11.24 -18.38 10.77
CA ALA A 87 -12.35 -18.96 10.01
C ALA A 87 -11.88 -19.98 8.96
N LEU A 88 -10.79 -19.70 8.25
CA LEU A 88 -10.19 -20.61 7.27
C LEU A 88 -9.76 -21.93 7.90
N VAL A 89 -9.10 -21.90 9.06
CA VAL A 89 -8.57 -23.12 9.70
C VAL A 89 -9.58 -23.88 10.55
N THR A 90 -10.70 -23.26 10.92
CA THR A 90 -11.78 -23.90 11.69
C THR A 90 -12.94 -24.40 10.82
N GLY A 91 -12.81 -24.34 9.49
CA GLY A 91 -13.83 -24.82 8.56
C GLY A 91 -15.02 -23.87 8.40
N GLN A 92 -14.85 -22.59 8.74
CA GLN A 92 -15.86 -21.54 8.58
C GLN A 92 -15.62 -20.67 7.33
N ALA A 93 -14.80 -21.13 6.39
CA ALA A 93 -14.47 -20.40 5.17
C ALA A 93 -15.72 -20.01 4.34
N ASN A 94 -16.77 -20.83 4.35
CA ASN A 94 -18.05 -20.52 3.70
C ASN A 94 -18.80 -19.33 4.31
N GLN A 95 -18.40 -18.85 5.49
CA GLN A 95 -18.97 -17.69 6.15
C GLN A 95 -18.14 -16.41 5.93
N LEU A 96 -16.99 -16.50 5.24
CA LEU A 96 -16.11 -15.36 4.98
C LEU A 96 -16.88 -14.21 4.33
N GLU A 97 -17.72 -14.47 3.33
CA GLU A 97 -18.48 -13.44 2.60
C GLU A 97 -19.82 -13.03 3.26
N SER A 98 -20.10 -13.53 4.47
CA SER A 98 -21.36 -13.28 5.19
C SER A 98 -21.12 -12.97 6.67
N LYS A 99 -21.32 -13.94 7.57
CA LYS A 99 -21.26 -13.72 9.02
C LYS A 99 -19.88 -13.28 9.49
N VAL A 100 -18.81 -13.86 8.92
CA VAL A 100 -17.44 -13.48 9.28
C VAL A 100 -17.13 -12.09 8.74
N PHE A 101 -17.47 -11.79 7.47
CA PHE A 101 -17.38 -10.43 6.93
C PHE A 101 -18.09 -9.41 7.82
N SER A 102 -19.36 -9.62 8.17
CA SER A 102 -20.10 -8.68 9.02
C SER A 102 -19.47 -8.48 10.40
N LYS A 103 -18.82 -9.51 10.95
CA LYS A 103 -18.11 -9.40 12.22
C LYS A 103 -16.83 -8.57 12.07
N ILE A 104 -16.05 -8.82 11.02
CA ILE A 104 -14.83 -8.05 10.72
C ILE A 104 -15.22 -6.59 10.46
N ASP A 105 -16.18 -6.35 9.56
CA ASP A 105 -16.70 -5.03 9.23
C ASP A 105 -17.16 -4.25 10.47
N TRP A 106 -17.87 -4.92 11.38
CA TRP A 106 -18.28 -4.31 12.65
C TRP A 106 -17.09 -3.84 13.50
N VAL A 107 -16.02 -4.64 13.59
CA VAL A 107 -14.80 -4.25 14.32
C VAL A 107 -14.12 -3.06 13.65
N LEU A 108 -14.05 -3.02 12.32
CA LEU A 108 -13.42 -1.91 11.60
C LEU A 108 -14.19 -0.59 11.75
N GLN A 109 -15.52 -0.67 11.87
CA GLN A 109 -16.36 0.49 12.19
C GLN A 109 -16.28 0.89 13.67
N HIS A 110 -15.84 -0.02 14.54
CA HIS A 110 -15.70 0.18 15.99
C HIS A 110 -14.30 -0.24 16.48
N PRO A 111 -13.25 0.40 15.95
CA PRO A 111 -11.87 -0.05 16.14
C PRO A 111 -11.45 0.00 17.61
N PRO A 112 -10.61 -0.95 18.06
CA PRO A 112 -10.14 -0.97 19.44
C PRO A 112 -9.26 0.25 19.73
N SER A 113 -9.25 0.70 20.98
CA SER A 113 -8.44 1.85 21.42
C SER A 113 -6.98 1.49 21.71
N MET A 114 -6.63 0.19 21.66
CA MET A 114 -5.28 -0.33 21.88
C MET A 114 -5.06 -1.53 20.94
N PRO A 115 -3.81 -1.85 20.59
CA PRO A 115 -3.52 -3.07 19.85
C PRO A 115 -4.05 -4.29 20.59
N VAL A 116 -4.57 -5.25 19.82
CA VAL A 116 -5.04 -6.54 20.34
C VAL A 116 -4.07 -7.60 19.85
N ASP A 117 -3.65 -8.48 20.77
CA ASP A 117 -2.86 -9.66 20.43
C ASP A 117 -3.67 -10.56 19.47
N GLU A 118 -3.18 -10.76 18.26
CA GLU A 118 -3.83 -11.58 17.24
C GLU A 118 -4.04 -13.02 17.73
N ALA A 119 -3.16 -13.53 18.60
CA ALA A 119 -3.30 -14.87 19.15
C ALA A 119 -4.50 -15.03 20.10
N ALA A 120 -4.99 -13.92 20.67
CA ALA A 120 -6.24 -13.92 21.43
C ALA A 120 -7.48 -14.03 20.52
N ILE A 121 -7.35 -13.68 19.24
CA ILE A 121 -8.42 -13.68 18.24
C ILE A 121 -8.39 -14.96 17.39
N SER A 122 -7.21 -15.46 17.03
CA SER A 122 -6.99 -16.59 16.11
C SER A 122 -6.27 -17.79 16.75
N PRO A 123 -6.72 -18.29 17.93
CA PRO A 123 -5.95 -19.27 18.69
C PRO A 123 -5.73 -20.60 17.96
N ARG A 124 -6.63 -21.03 17.07
CA ARG A 124 -6.44 -22.27 16.29
C ARG A 124 -5.47 -22.06 15.15
N PHE A 125 -5.49 -20.89 14.55
CA PHE A 125 -4.51 -20.51 13.53
C PHE A 125 -3.10 -20.51 14.11
N VAL A 126 -2.88 -19.81 15.22
CA VAL A 126 -1.57 -19.78 15.91
C VAL A 126 -1.11 -21.18 16.34
N GLN A 127 -2.02 -22.01 16.87
CA GLN A 127 -1.68 -23.40 17.24
C GLN A 127 -1.14 -24.22 16.06
N LYS A 128 -1.64 -23.93 14.84
CA LYS A 128 -1.29 -24.65 13.62
C LYS A 128 -0.08 -24.04 12.91
N TYR A 129 -0.02 -22.72 12.85
CA TYR A 129 0.92 -21.94 12.04
C TYR A 129 1.70 -20.91 12.84
N GLY A 130 1.96 -21.13 14.13
CA GLY A 130 2.67 -20.16 15.00
C GLY A 130 4.06 -19.74 14.51
N TYR A 131 4.70 -20.49 13.61
CA TYR A 131 5.92 -20.06 12.92
C TYR A 131 5.68 -18.93 11.91
N LEU A 132 4.50 -18.88 11.27
CA LEU A 132 4.10 -17.80 10.36
C LEU A 132 3.79 -16.53 11.16
N GLU A 133 3.15 -16.69 12.32
CA GLU A 133 2.84 -15.56 13.23
C GLU A 133 4.09 -14.81 13.67
N LYS A 134 5.22 -15.50 13.90
CA LYS A 134 6.51 -14.83 14.17
C LYS A 134 6.90 -13.86 13.06
N VAL A 135 6.68 -14.24 11.81
CA VAL A 135 7.07 -13.46 10.64
C VAL A 135 6.14 -12.25 10.52
N PHE A 136 4.82 -12.47 10.65
CA PHE A 136 3.82 -11.41 10.61
C PHE A 136 3.98 -10.40 11.75
N ASP A 137 4.01 -10.86 13.00
CA ASP A 137 4.15 -10.00 14.18
C ASP A 137 5.44 -9.15 14.14
N TRP A 138 6.54 -9.74 13.68
CA TRP A 138 7.80 -9.00 13.58
C TRP A 138 7.78 -7.91 12.52
N ALA A 139 7.19 -8.19 11.36
CA ALA A 139 7.05 -7.19 10.29
C ALA A 139 6.01 -6.12 10.65
N HIS A 140 4.90 -6.49 11.31
CA HIS A 140 3.94 -5.54 11.86
C HIS A 140 4.57 -4.64 12.93
N THR A 141 5.44 -5.19 13.78
CA THR A 141 6.22 -4.38 14.74
C THR A 141 7.06 -3.34 14.02
N LEU A 142 7.74 -3.69 12.92
CA LEU A 142 8.49 -2.71 12.11
C LEU A 142 7.56 -1.61 11.54
N HIS A 143 6.38 -1.98 11.03
CA HIS A 143 5.38 -1.01 10.55
C HIS A 143 5.02 0.01 11.65
N PHE A 144 4.60 -0.46 12.83
CA PHE A 144 4.18 0.40 13.94
C PHE A 144 5.34 1.25 14.47
N GLN A 145 6.53 0.69 14.63
CA GLN A 145 7.68 1.47 15.12
C GLN A 145 8.14 2.55 14.13
N THR A 146 8.01 2.29 12.82
CA THR A 146 8.29 3.31 11.78
C THR A 146 7.32 4.48 11.89
N ILE A 147 6.02 4.19 12.07
CA ILE A 147 4.98 5.20 12.28
C ILE A 147 5.23 6.00 13.56
N ASP A 148 5.59 5.31 14.64
CA ASP A 148 5.89 5.91 15.94
C ASP A 148 7.07 6.90 15.85
N VAL A 149 8.16 6.51 15.19
CA VAL A 149 9.32 7.41 14.98
C VAL A 149 8.90 8.68 14.24
N PHE A 150 8.16 8.56 13.14
CA PHE A 150 7.73 9.74 12.39
C PHE A 150 6.71 10.59 13.14
N SER A 151 5.86 9.98 13.95
CA SER A 151 4.84 10.67 14.76
C SER A 151 5.40 11.32 16.03
N HIS A 152 6.65 11.03 16.39
CA HIS A 152 7.27 11.57 17.59
C HIS A 152 7.68 13.05 17.41
N PRO A 153 7.22 13.98 18.26
CA PRO A 153 7.51 15.41 18.11
C PRO A 153 8.90 15.82 18.66
N GLY A 154 9.53 14.97 19.46
CA GLY A 154 10.80 15.26 20.13
C GLY A 154 12.06 14.98 19.30
N MET A 155 11.90 14.73 17.99
CA MET A 155 13.01 14.44 17.07
C MET A 155 12.90 15.31 15.82
N THR A 156 14.05 15.81 15.35
CA THR A 156 14.21 16.39 14.02
C THR A 156 14.07 15.32 12.94
N ASP A 157 13.85 15.74 11.69
CA ASP A 157 13.76 14.79 10.57
C ASP A 157 15.05 13.97 10.42
N ALA A 158 16.22 14.59 10.55
CA ALA A 158 17.50 13.88 10.50
C ALA A 158 17.62 12.81 11.61
N GLU A 159 17.19 13.12 12.83
CA GLU A 159 17.18 12.13 13.94
C GLU A 159 16.19 11.00 13.68
N LYS A 160 15.01 11.31 13.14
CA LYS A 160 14.02 10.30 12.74
C LYS A 160 14.60 9.35 11.69
N GLU A 161 15.22 9.88 10.65
CA GLU A 161 15.84 9.04 9.60
C GLU A 161 16.93 8.12 10.16
N VAL A 162 17.80 8.63 11.03
CA VAL A 162 18.82 7.80 11.71
C VAL A 162 18.18 6.73 12.59
N GLU A 163 17.06 7.03 13.25
CA GLU A 163 16.35 6.06 14.08
C GLU A 163 15.64 4.99 13.24
N ILE A 164 15.10 5.34 12.07
CA ILE A 164 14.57 4.38 11.09
C ILE A 164 15.66 3.41 10.62
N ASP A 165 16.87 3.91 10.32
CA ASP A 165 18.00 3.04 9.94
C ASP A 165 18.41 2.08 11.07
N ARG A 166 18.25 2.49 12.34
CA ARG A 166 18.47 1.63 13.51
C ARG A 166 17.36 0.62 13.70
N LEU A 167 16.11 1.00 13.45
CA LEU A 167 14.98 0.08 13.47
C LEU A 167 15.14 -1.01 12.41
N TRP A 168 15.55 -0.64 11.19
CA TRP A 168 15.85 -1.62 10.14
C TRP A 168 16.91 -2.64 10.57
N LYS A 169 18.03 -2.17 11.14
CA LYS A 169 19.08 -3.07 11.65
C LYS A 169 18.60 -3.97 12.78
N PHE A 170 17.74 -3.45 13.66
CA PHE A 170 17.15 -4.23 14.73
C PHE A 170 16.20 -5.29 14.17
N TYR A 171 15.35 -4.92 13.22
CA TYR A 171 14.47 -5.83 12.51
C TYR A 171 15.24 -6.98 11.84
N GLN A 172 16.32 -6.67 11.12
CA GLN A 172 17.16 -7.66 10.46
C GLN A 172 17.95 -8.57 11.42
N SER A 173 17.97 -8.28 12.72
CA SER A 173 18.71 -9.10 13.68
C SER A 173 18.06 -10.46 13.98
N GLU A 174 16.78 -10.61 13.63
CA GLU A 174 16.02 -11.84 13.85
C GLU A 174 15.95 -12.71 12.59
N PRO A 175 15.97 -14.06 12.73
CA PRO A 175 16.08 -14.98 11.61
C PRO A 175 14.79 -15.12 10.78
N TYR A 176 13.70 -14.49 11.22
CA TYR A 176 12.41 -14.42 10.54
C TYR A 176 12.13 -13.05 9.91
N ALA A 177 13.14 -12.17 9.84
CA ALA A 177 13.04 -10.93 9.08
C ALA A 177 12.76 -11.19 7.60
N ILE A 178 11.79 -10.45 7.06
CA ILE A 178 11.47 -10.39 5.64
C ILE A 178 12.53 -9.55 4.95
N THR A 179 12.95 -10.00 3.76
CA THR A 179 13.96 -9.33 2.96
C THR A 179 13.55 -7.91 2.58
N GLY A 180 14.51 -6.99 2.66
CA GLY A 180 14.33 -5.64 2.11
C GLY A 180 14.59 -5.55 0.60
N LEU A 181 14.96 -6.66 -0.05
CA LEU A 181 15.12 -6.67 -1.50
C LEU A 181 13.75 -6.58 -2.18
N PRO A 182 13.65 -5.84 -3.31
CA PRO A 182 12.42 -5.78 -4.07
C PRO A 182 12.16 -7.15 -4.67
N MET A 183 11.08 -7.83 -4.26
CA MET A 183 10.72 -9.11 -4.87
C MET A 183 9.87 -8.87 -6.11
N ASN A 184 10.09 -9.64 -7.18
CA ASN A 184 9.19 -9.61 -8.32
C ASN A 184 7.78 -10.09 -7.91
N MET A 185 6.81 -9.18 -7.98
CA MET A 185 5.42 -9.43 -7.60
C MET A 185 4.68 -10.30 -8.61
N GLU A 186 5.05 -10.23 -9.89
CA GLU A 186 4.55 -11.16 -10.92
C GLU A 186 5.00 -12.61 -10.61
N TYR A 187 6.24 -12.79 -10.17
CA TYR A 187 6.72 -14.10 -9.72
C TYR A 187 5.94 -14.58 -8.49
N LEU A 188 5.75 -13.72 -7.49
CA LEU A 188 5.02 -14.07 -6.27
C LEU A 188 3.53 -14.35 -6.49
N ASP A 189 2.96 -13.85 -7.59
CA ASP A 189 1.57 -14.07 -8.04
C ASP A 189 1.44 -15.14 -9.15
N SER A 190 2.49 -15.92 -9.43
CA SER A 190 2.51 -16.88 -10.55
C SER A 190 2.20 -18.34 -10.19
N PHE A 191 1.79 -18.62 -8.94
CA PHE A 191 1.62 -19.99 -8.45
C PHE A 191 0.23 -20.55 -8.74
N PRO A 192 0.03 -21.88 -8.74
CA PRO A 192 -1.26 -22.48 -9.11
C PRO A 192 -2.43 -22.13 -8.19
N TYR A 193 -2.13 -21.69 -6.97
CA TYR A 193 -3.13 -21.24 -6.00
C TYR A 193 -3.39 -19.73 -6.08
N SER A 194 -2.56 -18.96 -6.78
CA SER A 194 -2.64 -17.50 -6.81
C SER A 194 -4.03 -17.01 -7.22
N MET A 195 -4.46 -15.91 -6.61
CA MET A 195 -5.78 -15.27 -6.79
C MET A 195 -6.98 -16.07 -6.28
N THR A 196 -6.80 -17.25 -5.69
CA THR A 196 -7.92 -18.10 -5.26
C THR A 196 -8.75 -17.43 -4.16
N PHE A 197 -8.10 -16.78 -3.20
CA PHE A 197 -8.79 -16.12 -2.09
C PHE A 197 -9.62 -14.95 -2.58
N ARG A 198 -9.02 -14.02 -3.35
CA ARG A 198 -9.74 -12.86 -3.89
C ARG A 198 -10.88 -13.24 -4.83
N THR A 199 -10.75 -14.37 -5.54
CA THR A 199 -11.82 -14.88 -6.41
C THR A 199 -12.98 -15.44 -5.60
N ASN A 200 -12.68 -16.21 -4.54
CA ASN A 200 -13.70 -16.89 -3.74
C ASN A 200 -14.34 -15.98 -2.68
N TYR A 201 -13.57 -15.02 -2.17
CA TYR A 201 -13.92 -14.16 -1.02
C TYR A 201 -13.59 -12.68 -1.32
N PRO A 202 -14.22 -12.08 -2.36
CA PRO A 202 -13.87 -10.74 -2.82
C PRO A 202 -14.15 -9.64 -1.80
N LYS A 203 -15.18 -9.75 -0.95
CA LYS A 203 -15.44 -8.70 0.06
C LYS A 203 -14.40 -8.74 1.17
N VAL A 204 -14.07 -9.92 1.69
CA VAL A 204 -13.02 -10.03 2.72
C VAL A 204 -11.67 -9.63 2.15
N ASN A 205 -11.36 -10.00 0.90
CA ASN A 205 -10.17 -9.53 0.22
C ASN A 205 -10.15 -8.00 0.06
N GLY A 206 -11.29 -7.39 -0.26
CA GLY A 206 -11.44 -5.93 -0.32
C GLY A 206 -11.05 -5.27 1.00
N LEU A 207 -11.50 -5.83 2.14
CA LEU A 207 -11.09 -5.35 3.47
C LEU A 207 -9.57 -5.44 3.64
N PHE A 208 -8.96 -6.58 3.30
CA PHE A 208 -7.50 -6.78 3.44
C PHE A 208 -6.69 -5.80 2.60
N TRP A 209 -7.05 -5.62 1.34
CA TRP A 209 -6.36 -4.67 0.48
C TRP A 209 -6.64 -3.22 0.88
N GLY A 210 -7.80 -2.93 1.50
CA GLY A 210 -8.05 -1.68 2.18
C GLY A 210 -7.10 -1.43 3.36
N TYR A 211 -6.79 -2.47 4.15
CA TYR A 211 -5.79 -2.38 5.23
C TYR A 211 -4.40 -2.10 4.68
N HIS A 212 -4.00 -2.86 3.66
CA HIS A 212 -2.71 -2.64 2.99
C HIS A 212 -2.63 -1.23 2.40
N TRP A 213 -3.72 -0.69 1.87
CA TRP A 213 -3.79 0.70 1.43
C TRP A 213 -3.49 1.68 2.58
N LEU A 214 -4.14 1.52 3.74
CA LEU A 214 -3.90 2.36 4.91
C LEU A 214 -2.45 2.22 5.41
N GLN A 215 -1.93 0.99 5.47
CA GLN A 215 -0.56 0.65 5.89
C GLN A 215 0.51 1.18 4.93
N THR A 216 0.17 1.48 3.68
CA THR A 216 1.10 2.01 2.67
C THR A 216 0.99 3.52 2.47
N VAL A 217 -0.22 4.11 2.47
CA VAL A 217 -0.43 5.56 2.20
C VAL A 217 0.02 6.47 3.34
N ASN A 218 0.10 5.95 4.57
CA ASN A 218 0.39 6.77 5.74
C ASN A 218 1.82 7.35 5.73
N TYR A 219 2.77 6.73 5.04
CA TYR A 219 4.17 7.12 5.18
C TYR A 219 4.45 8.50 4.57
N ASP A 220 3.87 8.86 3.43
CA ASP A 220 4.02 10.21 2.89
C ASP A 220 3.21 11.26 3.67
N MET A 221 2.16 10.85 4.40
CA MET A 221 1.48 11.69 5.38
C MET A 221 2.39 12.05 6.57
N LEU A 222 3.36 11.20 6.92
CA LEU A 222 4.21 11.31 8.11
C LEU A 222 5.64 11.78 7.83
N TYR A 223 6.24 11.31 6.73
CA TYR A 223 7.65 11.50 6.43
C TYR A 223 7.97 12.97 6.13
N ARG A 224 8.83 13.59 6.96
CA ARG A 224 9.20 15.02 6.91
C ARG A 224 8.01 15.98 6.97
N VAL A 225 6.91 15.54 7.56
CA VAL A 225 5.75 16.38 7.81
C VAL A 225 5.81 16.86 9.27
N PRO A 226 5.50 18.13 9.56
CA PRO A 226 5.36 18.57 10.95
C PRO A 226 4.25 17.78 11.66
N VAL A 227 4.52 17.26 12.85
CA VAL A 227 3.58 16.39 13.60
C VAL A 227 2.19 17.01 13.78
N LYS A 228 2.12 18.35 13.93
CA LYS A 228 0.85 19.09 14.02
C LYS A 228 -0.05 18.95 12.77
N ASP A 229 0.54 18.64 11.62
CA ASP A 229 -0.13 18.55 10.32
C ASP A 229 -0.48 17.09 9.96
N HIS A 230 -0.19 16.11 10.82
CA HIS A 230 -0.57 14.72 10.61
C HIS A 230 -2.09 14.52 10.73
N VAL A 231 -2.72 15.08 11.77
CA VAL A 231 -4.16 14.91 12.03
C VAL A 231 -5.02 15.46 10.88
N PRO A 232 -4.83 16.70 10.39
CA PRO A 232 -5.63 17.23 9.29
C PRO A 232 -5.51 16.41 7.99
N GLN A 233 -4.32 15.88 7.68
CA GLN A 233 -4.15 15.00 6.54
C GLN A 233 -4.88 13.66 6.74
N TYR A 234 -4.80 13.10 7.95
CA TYR A 234 -5.50 11.86 8.25
C TYR A 234 -7.02 12.01 8.19
N GLU A 235 -7.57 13.19 8.44
CA GLU A 235 -9.01 13.40 8.25
C GLU A 235 -9.43 13.12 6.80
N VAL A 236 -8.64 13.57 5.82
CA VAL A 236 -8.87 13.28 4.39
C VAL A 236 -8.63 11.80 4.08
N LEU A 237 -7.46 11.27 4.45
CA LEU A 237 -7.07 9.90 4.10
C LEU A 237 -7.94 8.85 4.82
N GLY A 238 -8.28 9.11 6.08
CA GLY A 238 -9.13 8.25 6.88
C GLY A 238 -10.59 8.26 6.40
N GLU A 239 -11.08 9.41 5.89
CA GLU A 239 -12.38 9.45 5.20
C GLU A 239 -12.36 8.61 3.93
N GLN A 240 -11.36 8.78 3.06
CA GLN A 240 -11.18 7.95 1.86
C GLN A 240 -11.04 6.46 2.20
N TYR A 241 -10.28 6.13 3.24
CA TYR A 241 -10.13 4.76 3.76
C TYR A 241 -11.48 4.15 4.10
N ARG A 242 -12.25 4.81 4.99
CA ARG A 242 -13.49 4.23 5.54
C ARG A 242 -14.64 4.23 4.54
N THR A 243 -14.67 5.13 3.57
CA THR A 243 -15.79 5.26 2.63
C THR A 243 -15.59 4.51 1.32
N SER A 244 -14.34 4.40 0.84
CA SER A 244 -14.02 3.84 -0.47
C SER A 244 -13.04 2.67 -0.36
N GLU A 245 -11.82 2.93 0.14
CA GLU A 245 -10.72 1.97 -0.03
C GLU A 245 -10.92 0.69 0.75
N LEU A 246 -11.57 0.76 1.92
CA LEU A 246 -11.86 -0.40 2.73
C LEU A 246 -12.77 -1.41 2.05
N TYR A 247 -13.68 -0.95 1.19
CA TYR A 247 -14.69 -1.81 0.55
C TYR A 247 -14.42 -2.08 -0.93
N LYS A 248 -13.25 -1.67 -1.43
CA LYS A 248 -12.91 -1.77 -2.84
C LYS A 248 -12.53 -3.19 -3.24
N THR A 249 -13.34 -3.82 -4.09
CA THR A 249 -13.16 -5.23 -4.51
C THR A 249 -12.60 -5.39 -5.93
N ASP A 250 -12.49 -4.31 -6.68
CA ASP A 250 -12.16 -4.29 -8.11
C ASP A 250 -10.72 -3.83 -8.42
N ARG A 251 -9.88 -3.68 -7.38
CA ARG A 251 -8.45 -3.38 -7.52
C ARG A 251 -7.76 -4.44 -8.40
N ASP A 252 -6.82 -3.99 -9.23
CA ASP A 252 -6.11 -4.90 -10.13
C ASP A 252 -5.09 -5.76 -9.39
N PHE A 253 -4.33 -5.12 -8.50
CA PHE A 253 -3.34 -5.71 -7.62
C PHE A 253 -3.38 -4.99 -6.25
N MET A 254 -2.69 -5.57 -5.28
CA MET A 254 -2.56 -5.03 -3.93
C MET A 254 -1.86 -3.67 -3.93
N PRO A 255 -2.27 -2.70 -3.10
CA PRO A 255 -1.57 -1.43 -2.96
C PRO A 255 -0.09 -1.61 -2.59
N MET A 256 0.80 -0.98 -3.34
CA MET A 256 2.26 -1.04 -3.11
C MET A 256 2.74 0.20 -2.36
N THR A 257 3.79 0.06 -1.55
CA THR A 257 4.29 1.18 -0.73
C THR A 257 4.80 2.33 -1.59
N ALA A 258 5.55 2.04 -2.65
CA ALA A 258 6.03 3.09 -3.55
C ALA A 258 4.93 3.71 -4.44
N GLU A 259 3.79 3.03 -4.62
CA GLU A 259 2.60 3.61 -5.25
C GLU A 259 1.93 4.63 -4.31
N MET A 260 1.75 4.26 -3.04
CA MET A 260 0.95 5.07 -2.11
C MET A 260 1.77 6.11 -1.34
N SER A 261 3.06 5.87 -1.15
CA SER A 261 4.02 6.74 -0.44
C SER A 261 5.38 6.81 -1.17
N PRO A 262 5.43 7.41 -2.37
CA PRO A 262 6.64 7.45 -3.19
C PRO A 262 7.83 8.17 -2.53
N ARG A 263 7.61 9.22 -1.71
CA ARG A 263 8.73 9.91 -1.03
C ARG A 263 9.37 9.01 0.02
N PHE A 264 8.56 8.33 0.81
CA PHE A 264 9.03 7.35 1.78
C PHE A 264 9.77 6.20 1.10
N ALA A 265 9.19 5.60 0.06
CA ALA A 265 9.81 4.48 -0.63
C ALA A 265 11.12 4.86 -1.34
N LYS A 266 11.23 6.09 -1.86
CA LYS A 266 12.50 6.61 -2.40
C LYS A 266 13.57 6.73 -1.31
N ARG A 267 13.20 7.16 -0.09
CA ARG A 267 14.16 7.32 1.02
C ARG A 267 14.52 6.02 1.73
N PHE A 268 13.56 5.13 1.91
CA PHE A 268 13.68 3.90 2.68
C PHE A 268 13.25 2.67 1.85
N PRO A 269 13.89 2.42 0.69
CA PRO A 269 13.45 1.38 -0.24
C PRO A 269 13.44 -0.01 0.39
N TYR A 270 14.42 -0.33 1.25
CA TYR A 270 14.47 -1.63 1.92
C TYR A 270 13.27 -1.88 2.85
N ILE A 271 12.82 -0.84 3.56
CA ILE A 271 11.67 -0.97 4.45
C ILE A 271 10.38 -1.04 3.62
N ALA A 272 10.24 -0.20 2.59
CA ALA A 272 9.11 -0.25 1.67
C ALA A 272 8.96 -1.63 1.01
N ASN A 273 10.05 -2.20 0.50
CA ASN A 273 10.07 -3.54 -0.07
C ASN A 273 9.71 -4.61 0.96
N ALA A 274 10.20 -4.52 2.21
CA ALA A 274 9.86 -5.48 3.26
C ALA A 274 8.35 -5.47 3.57
N PHE A 275 7.71 -4.29 3.55
CA PHE A 275 6.26 -4.15 3.70
C PHE A 275 5.48 -4.74 2.52
N ASP A 276 5.90 -4.46 1.30
CA ASP A 276 5.27 -5.03 0.11
C ASP A 276 5.42 -6.56 0.07
N ASN A 277 6.61 -7.08 0.46
CA ASN A 277 6.88 -8.51 0.59
C ASN A 277 6.02 -9.15 1.69
N LEU A 278 5.79 -8.46 2.81
CA LEU A 278 4.87 -8.88 3.88
C LEU A 278 3.45 -9.00 3.36
N HIS A 279 2.93 -7.94 2.73
CA HIS A 279 1.55 -7.96 2.24
C HIS A 279 1.37 -9.06 1.18
N MET A 280 2.34 -9.26 0.28
CA MET A 280 2.33 -10.37 -0.67
C MET A 280 2.36 -11.74 0.02
N LEU A 281 3.08 -11.89 1.15
CA LEU A 281 3.02 -13.10 1.96
C LEU A 281 1.61 -13.34 2.53
N HIS A 282 0.91 -12.30 2.98
CA HIS A 282 -0.49 -12.42 3.42
C HIS A 282 -1.39 -12.95 2.28
N ASP A 283 -1.29 -12.39 1.07
CA ASP A 283 -2.06 -12.83 -0.11
C ASP A 283 -1.74 -14.29 -0.48
N ASN A 284 -0.46 -14.65 -0.50
CA ASN A 284 -0.02 -16.02 -0.77
C ASN A 284 -0.58 -17.01 0.27
N VAL A 285 -0.56 -16.67 1.57
CA VAL A 285 -1.12 -17.51 2.63
C VAL A 285 -2.64 -17.63 2.50
N ASN A 286 -3.33 -16.53 2.24
CA ASN A 286 -4.77 -16.50 1.99
C ASN A 286 -5.15 -17.46 0.85
N ASP A 287 -4.44 -17.35 -0.27
CA ASP A 287 -4.64 -18.19 -1.45
C ASP A 287 -4.39 -19.67 -1.16
N ILE A 288 -3.28 -20.01 -0.48
CA ILE A 288 -2.96 -21.40 -0.11
C ILE A 288 -4.06 -22.00 0.78
N LEU A 289 -4.56 -21.24 1.76
CA LEU A 289 -5.58 -21.73 2.69
C LEU A 289 -6.94 -21.91 2.02
N ALA A 290 -7.29 -21.00 1.08
CA ALA A 290 -8.53 -21.05 0.32
C ALA A 290 -8.51 -22.05 -0.85
N TYR A 291 -7.32 -22.50 -1.28
CA TYR A 291 -7.20 -23.39 -2.43
C TYR A 291 -7.72 -24.81 -2.15
N PRO A 292 -8.79 -25.26 -2.84
CA PRO A 292 -9.43 -26.54 -2.54
C PRO A 292 -8.60 -27.76 -2.99
N GLY A 293 -7.65 -27.56 -3.91
CA GLY A 293 -6.83 -28.65 -4.45
C GLY A 293 -5.68 -29.09 -3.55
N LEU A 294 -5.45 -28.44 -2.39
CA LEU A 294 -4.40 -28.81 -1.44
C LEU A 294 -4.99 -29.51 -0.22
N THR A 295 -4.38 -30.63 0.15
CA THR A 295 -4.57 -31.25 1.48
C THR A 295 -3.97 -30.37 2.57
N GLU A 296 -4.37 -30.58 3.83
CA GLU A 296 -3.86 -29.79 4.95
C GLU A 296 -2.34 -29.88 5.14
N ILE A 297 -1.74 -31.04 4.87
CA ILE A 297 -0.27 -31.20 4.89
C ILE A 297 0.37 -30.39 3.76
N GLN A 298 -0.22 -30.40 2.57
CA GLN A 298 0.28 -29.61 1.45
C GLN A 298 0.15 -28.12 1.71
N LYS A 299 -0.93 -27.65 2.33
CA LYS A 299 -1.08 -26.25 2.75
C LYS A 299 0.03 -25.85 3.74
N GLU A 300 0.30 -26.68 4.75
CA GLU A 300 1.41 -26.43 5.68
C GLU A 300 2.75 -26.32 4.96
N HIS A 301 3.03 -27.22 4.00
CA HIS A 301 4.26 -27.16 3.21
C HIS A 301 4.33 -25.87 2.36
N GLN A 302 3.26 -25.52 1.65
CA GLN A 302 3.24 -24.32 0.81
C GLN A 302 3.37 -23.04 1.62
N ILE A 303 2.81 -22.97 2.83
CA ILE A 303 3.00 -21.82 3.73
C ILE A 303 4.46 -21.69 4.15
N LYS A 304 5.14 -22.79 4.52
CA LYS A 304 6.58 -22.76 4.82
C LYS A 304 7.41 -22.32 3.62
N ILE A 305 7.03 -22.74 2.41
CA ILE A 305 7.67 -22.28 1.17
C ILE A 305 7.39 -20.79 0.93
N ALA A 306 6.19 -20.29 1.22
CA ALA A 306 5.86 -18.86 1.12
C ALA A 306 6.73 -18.02 2.05
N ILE A 307 6.86 -18.43 3.31
CA ILE A 307 7.77 -17.77 4.26
C ILE A 307 9.20 -17.82 3.72
N TYR A 308 9.71 -19.01 3.39
CA TYR A 308 11.07 -19.18 2.89
C TYR A 308 11.38 -18.22 1.73
N ARG A 309 10.42 -18.01 0.81
CA ARG A 309 10.61 -17.14 -0.36
C ARG A 309 10.81 -15.67 -0.06
N VAL A 310 10.46 -15.20 1.14
CA VAL A 310 10.55 -13.77 1.49
C VAL A 310 11.53 -13.50 2.63
N LEU A 311 12.21 -14.51 3.18
CA LEU A 311 13.15 -14.31 4.28
C LEU A 311 14.47 -13.68 3.81
N GLU A 312 14.98 -12.71 4.57
CA GLU A 312 16.31 -12.13 4.37
C GLU A 312 17.40 -13.20 4.20
N THR A 313 17.35 -14.26 5.02
CA THR A 313 18.33 -15.36 4.98
C THR A 313 18.31 -16.16 3.67
N THR A 314 17.16 -16.29 3.01
CA THR A 314 17.04 -16.94 1.69
C THR A 314 17.73 -16.12 0.60
N HIS A 315 17.78 -14.80 0.77
CA HIS A 315 18.36 -13.88 -0.19
C HIS A 315 19.75 -13.38 0.23
N ALA A 316 20.41 -14.09 1.16
CA ALA A 316 21.75 -13.73 1.59
C ALA A 316 22.73 -13.66 0.40
N GLY A 317 23.41 -12.51 0.26
CA GLY A 317 24.36 -12.26 -0.82
C GLY A 317 23.74 -11.79 -2.14
N GLN A 318 22.41 -11.72 -2.24
CA GLN A 318 21.73 -11.09 -3.37
C GLN A 318 21.74 -9.56 -3.24
N LYS A 319 21.41 -8.87 -4.32
CA LYS A 319 21.40 -7.39 -4.38
C LYS A 319 20.18 -6.87 -5.12
N ALA A 320 19.72 -5.69 -4.71
CA ALA A 320 18.65 -4.99 -5.42
C ALA A 320 19.14 -4.55 -6.82
N GLY A 321 18.25 -4.65 -7.80
CA GLY A 321 18.52 -4.35 -9.20
C GLY A 321 19.13 -5.52 -9.99
N GLU A 322 19.52 -6.61 -9.32
CA GLU A 322 20.09 -7.81 -9.94
C GLU A 322 19.08 -8.97 -9.94
N GLY A 323 19.35 -10.02 -10.71
CA GLY A 323 18.53 -11.24 -10.69
C GLY A 323 18.01 -11.68 -12.06
N GLU A 324 17.61 -12.94 -12.13
CA GLU A 324 17.04 -13.52 -13.34
C GLU A 324 15.52 -13.33 -13.36
N PRO A 325 14.92 -12.88 -14.48
CA PRO A 325 13.50 -12.67 -14.61
C PRO A 325 12.66 -13.87 -14.19
N MET A 326 11.57 -13.63 -13.43
CA MET A 326 10.60 -14.65 -13.03
C MET A 326 11.21 -15.81 -12.23
N THR A 327 12.20 -15.49 -11.39
CA THR A 327 12.82 -16.44 -10.47
C THR A 327 12.69 -15.97 -9.02
N LEU A 328 13.03 -16.86 -8.07
CA LEU A 328 13.07 -16.52 -6.65
C LEU A 328 13.98 -15.34 -6.34
N HIS A 329 15.09 -15.21 -7.07
CA HIS A 329 16.07 -14.15 -6.88
C HIS A 329 15.95 -13.06 -7.94
N ASP A 330 14.75 -12.87 -8.50
CA ASP A 330 14.45 -11.70 -9.32
C ASP A 330 14.27 -10.48 -8.40
N HIS A 331 15.38 -9.79 -8.17
CA HIS A 331 15.45 -8.57 -7.36
C HIS A 331 15.53 -7.30 -8.20
N ARG A 332 15.10 -7.39 -9.47
CA ARG A 332 15.00 -6.24 -10.35
C ARG A 332 13.85 -5.35 -9.89
N HIS A 333 14.00 -4.07 -10.19
CA HIS A 333 13.01 -3.03 -9.92
C HIS A 333 13.11 -1.97 -11.03
N PRO A 334 12.04 -1.18 -11.24
CA PRO A 334 12.14 0.05 -12.03
C PRO A 334 13.29 0.94 -11.52
N PRO A 335 14.20 1.43 -12.38
CA PRO A 335 15.34 2.24 -11.96
C PRO A 335 14.96 3.45 -11.08
N SER A 336 13.84 4.11 -11.38
CA SER A 336 13.32 5.27 -10.64
C SER A 336 12.63 4.91 -9.33
N ILE A 337 12.29 3.62 -9.11
CA ILE A 337 11.56 3.14 -7.93
C ILE A 337 12.27 1.94 -7.28
N PRO A 338 13.36 2.16 -6.53
CA PRO A 338 14.06 1.07 -5.82
C PRO A 338 13.24 0.42 -4.69
N GLY A 339 12.15 1.08 -4.27
CA GLY A 339 11.22 0.59 -3.24
C GLY A 339 10.03 -0.19 -3.78
N MET A 340 10.12 -0.75 -4.99
CA MET A 340 9.10 -1.63 -5.57
C MET A 340 9.73 -2.66 -6.51
N GLY A 341 9.42 -3.94 -6.35
CA GLY A 341 9.85 -4.95 -7.32
C GLY A 341 9.08 -4.91 -8.63
N MET A 342 9.57 -5.68 -9.62
CA MET A 342 8.89 -5.77 -10.92
C MET A 342 7.44 -6.24 -10.76
N MET A 343 6.54 -5.55 -11.46
CA MET A 343 5.11 -5.85 -11.54
C MET A 343 4.78 -6.53 -12.86
N LYS A 344 3.59 -7.12 -12.96
CA LYS A 344 3.16 -7.87 -14.14
C LYS A 344 3.19 -7.01 -15.40
N GLY A 345 4.03 -7.39 -16.37
CA GLY A 345 4.18 -6.68 -17.63
C GLY A 345 4.91 -5.33 -17.55
N SER A 346 5.48 -4.98 -16.40
CA SER A 346 6.32 -3.78 -16.27
C SER A 346 7.62 -3.91 -17.07
N GLU A 347 8.08 -2.77 -17.61
CA GLU A 347 9.29 -2.65 -18.42
C GLU A 347 10.02 -1.38 -18.00
N ASP A 348 11.29 -1.46 -17.61
CA ASP A 348 12.07 -0.32 -17.11
C ASP A 348 11.28 0.50 -16.07
N ASP A 349 10.99 1.78 -16.35
CA ASP A 349 10.20 2.67 -15.49
C ASP A 349 8.70 2.72 -15.83
N VAL A 350 8.26 1.94 -16.83
CA VAL A 350 6.88 1.87 -17.28
C VAL A 350 6.12 0.76 -16.54
N MET A 351 5.11 1.13 -15.78
CA MET A 351 4.28 0.19 -15.03
C MET A 351 2.80 0.53 -15.02
N PHE A 352 1.98 -0.50 -14.83
CA PHE A 352 0.53 -0.34 -14.70
C PHE A 352 0.17 -0.03 -13.25
N MET A 353 -0.60 1.04 -13.05
CA MET A 353 -1.04 1.50 -11.75
C MET A 353 -2.56 1.45 -11.67
N SER A 354 -3.08 0.81 -10.61
CA SER A 354 -4.51 0.53 -10.47
C SER A 354 -5.32 1.83 -10.48
N GLY A 355 -6.20 1.99 -11.47
CA GLY A 355 -7.03 3.20 -11.64
C GLY A 355 -6.38 4.34 -12.43
N MET A 356 -5.08 4.31 -12.69
CA MET A 356 -4.35 5.34 -13.46
C MET A 356 -3.86 4.82 -14.82
N GLY A 357 -3.75 3.50 -14.99
CA GLY A 357 -3.28 2.90 -16.23
C GLY A 357 -1.75 2.80 -16.29
N TRP A 358 -1.19 2.74 -17.49
CA TRP A 358 0.25 2.66 -17.70
C TRP A 358 0.90 4.04 -17.56
N MET A 359 1.94 4.13 -16.74
CA MET A 359 2.68 5.36 -16.47
C MET A 359 4.18 5.10 -16.46
N ASP A 360 4.96 6.09 -16.90
CA ASP A 360 6.39 6.14 -16.69
C ASP A 360 6.66 6.81 -15.34
N MET A 361 7.16 6.05 -14.39
CA MET A 361 7.36 6.48 -13.02
C MET A 361 8.64 7.32 -12.84
N SER A 362 9.50 7.35 -13.86
CA SER A 362 10.62 8.27 -13.91
C SER A 362 10.20 9.67 -14.33
N GLU A 363 8.95 9.86 -14.76
CA GLU A 363 8.41 11.13 -15.26
C GLU A 363 7.36 11.74 -14.33
N CYS A 364 7.16 13.05 -14.47
CA CYS A 364 6.07 13.77 -13.83
C CYS A 364 4.73 13.21 -14.30
N ALA A 365 3.90 12.73 -13.39
CA ALA A 365 2.61 12.13 -13.71
C ALA A 365 1.63 13.08 -14.43
N HIS A 366 1.85 14.40 -14.35
CA HIS A 366 1.00 15.41 -15.01
C HIS A 366 1.53 15.86 -16.38
N CYS A 367 2.85 15.98 -16.55
CA CYS A 367 3.44 16.60 -17.76
C CYS A 367 4.38 15.70 -18.56
N SER A 368 4.65 14.47 -18.11
CA SER A 368 5.53 13.49 -18.78
C SER A 368 6.94 14.02 -19.07
N ILE A 369 7.45 14.86 -18.17
CA ILE A 369 8.84 15.28 -18.16
C ILE A 369 9.52 14.51 -17.04
N ALA A 370 10.68 13.92 -17.31
CA ALA A 370 11.53 13.24 -16.34
C ALA A 370 11.55 13.97 -14.99
N LEU A 371 11.44 13.26 -13.88
CA LEU A 371 11.61 13.77 -12.53
C LEU A 371 13.09 14.07 -12.26
N PRO A 372 13.41 15.06 -11.43
CA PRO A 372 14.80 15.33 -11.08
C PRO A 372 15.36 14.17 -10.24
N GLU A 373 16.61 13.78 -10.54
CA GLU A 373 17.31 12.73 -9.78
C GLU A 373 17.54 13.16 -8.32
N GLU A 374 17.93 14.43 -8.12
CA GLU A 374 18.34 15.00 -6.84
C GLU A 374 17.54 16.25 -6.42
N GLY A 375 17.59 16.53 -5.12
CA GLY A 375 17.01 17.72 -4.49
C GLY A 375 15.58 17.51 -3.99
N PRO A 376 15.08 18.41 -3.13
CA PRO A 376 13.72 18.30 -2.58
C PRO A 376 12.65 18.70 -3.61
N TRP A 377 13.01 18.85 -4.88
CA TRP A 377 12.19 19.46 -5.91
C TRP A 377 11.02 18.55 -6.33
N GLY A 378 9.83 19.13 -6.35
CA GLY A 378 8.60 18.47 -6.73
C GLY A 378 7.54 18.55 -5.65
N ALA A 379 6.43 17.86 -5.90
CA ALA A 379 5.37 17.67 -4.96
C ALA A 379 4.80 16.26 -5.10
N THR A 380 4.09 15.81 -4.07
CA THR A 380 3.15 14.70 -4.21
C THR A 380 1.74 15.24 -4.20
N VAL A 381 0.88 14.69 -5.03
CA VAL A 381 -0.58 14.87 -4.98
C VAL A 381 -1.20 13.58 -4.51
N SER A 382 -1.98 13.60 -3.43
CA SER A 382 -2.84 12.48 -3.04
C SER A 382 -4.30 12.87 -3.26
N ALA A 383 -5.02 12.09 -4.06
CA ALA A 383 -6.45 12.28 -4.32
C ALA A 383 -7.09 10.92 -4.69
N ASN A 384 -8.36 10.73 -4.37
CA ASN A 384 -9.16 9.55 -4.76
C ASN A 384 -8.42 8.19 -4.61
N GLY A 385 -7.70 8.00 -3.49
CA GLY A 385 -7.04 6.75 -3.17
C GLY A 385 -5.67 6.51 -3.82
N TRP A 386 -5.12 7.45 -4.58
CA TRP A 386 -3.77 7.36 -5.16
C TRP A 386 -2.87 8.50 -4.66
N THR A 387 -1.54 8.32 -4.81
CA THR A 387 -0.53 9.36 -4.56
C THR A 387 0.45 9.41 -5.73
N MET A 388 0.64 10.58 -6.36
CA MET A 388 1.51 10.76 -7.53
C MET A 388 2.60 11.79 -7.28
N MET A 389 3.79 11.53 -7.82
CA MET A 389 4.88 12.51 -7.89
C MET A 389 4.70 13.44 -9.07
N VAL A 390 4.87 14.74 -8.83
CA VAL A 390 4.86 15.78 -9.87
C VAL A 390 6.06 16.70 -9.70
N ARG A 391 6.53 17.27 -10.81
CA ARG A 391 7.79 18.02 -10.87
C ARG A 391 7.71 19.45 -10.32
N CYS A 392 6.52 20.07 -10.32
CA CYS A 392 6.36 21.45 -9.85
C CYS A 392 4.97 21.72 -9.25
N MET A 393 4.83 22.89 -8.62
CA MET A 393 3.57 23.30 -7.97
C MET A 393 2.41 23.45 -8.96
N MET A 394 2.66 23.98 -10.15
CA MET A 394 1.65 24.10 -11.21
C MET A 394 1.06 22.74 -11.56
N CYS A 395 1.92 21.74 -11.79
CA CYS A 395 1.48 20.37 -12.05
C CYS A 395 0.71 19.78 -10.88
N ALA A 396 1.11 20.08 -9.64
CA ALA A 396 0.41 19.61 -8.45
C ALA A 396 -1.01 20.16 -8.36
N ARG A 397 -1.18 21.46 -8.62
CA ARG A 397 -2.49 22.12 -8.64
C ARG A 397 -3.38 21.57 -9.74
N ASP A 398 -2.87 21.57 -10.96
CA ASP A 398 -3.67 21.25 -12.14
C ASP A 398 -4.09 19.77 -12.09
N MET A 399 -3.19 18.86 -11.71
CA MET A 399 -3.52 17.46 -11.45
C MET A 399 -4.55 17.28 -10.33
N ALA A 400 -4.42 18.02 -9.22
CA ALA A 400 -5.41 17.96 -8.14
C ALA A 400 -6.79 18.44 -8.62
N ALA A 401 -6.85 19.44 -9.52
CA ALA A 401 -8.09 19.95 -10.09
C ALA A 401 -8.75 19.00 -11.10
N GLU A 402 -8.00 18.04 -11.66
CA GLU A 402 -8.54 17.00 -12.56
C GLU A 402 -9.35 15.93 -11.80
N THR A 403 -9.17 15.81 -10.48
CA THR A 403 -9.83 14.79 -9.66
C THR A 403 -10.84 15.43 -8.71
N PRO A 404 -12.15 15.14 -8.86
CA PRO A 404 -13.16 15.64 -7.94
C PRO A 404 -12.89 15.26 -6.49
N GLY A 405 -13.20 16.17 -5.56
CA GLY A 405 -13.12 15.95 -4.12
C GLY A 405 -11.86 16.52 -3.46
N ARG A 406 -11.60 16.06 -2.23
CA ARG A 406 -10.47 16.53 -1.42
C ARG A 406 -9.14 15.95 -1.92
N ALA A 407 -8.13 16.80 -1.98
CA ALA A 407 -6.76 16.46 -2.36
C ALA A 407 -5.75 16.99 -1.32
N ILE A 408 -4.59 16.33 -1.26
CA ILE A 408 -3.45 16.75 -0.44
C ILE A 408 -2.28 17.00 -1.37
N ILE A 409 -1.69 18.19 -1.29
CA ILE A 409 -0.40 18.50 -1.93
C ILE A 409 0.67 18.57 -0.85
N ARG A 410 1.77 17.84 -1.04
CA ARG A 410 2.97 17.94 -0.19
C ARG A 410 4.14 18.37 -1.05
N ALA A 411 4.72 19.52 -0.75
CA ALA A 411 5.76 20.11 -1.59
C ALA A 411 6.91 20.66 -0.76
N ALA A 412 8.11 20.63 -1.33
CA ALA A 412 9.23 21.33 -0.73
C ALA A 412 9.09 22.85 -0.90
N THR A 413 9.75 23.56 0.01
CA THR A 413 9.91 25.02 -0.05
C THR A 413 11.40 25.34 -0.16
N GLU A 414 11.75 26.61 -0.07
CA GLU A 414 13.15 27.05 0.07
C GLU A 414 13.79 26.63 1.40
N ASP A 415 13.00 26.26 2.40
CA ASP A 415 13.45 25.76 3.69
C ASP A 415 13.20 24.24 3.76
N GLU A 416 14.27 23.46 3.73
CA GLU A 416 14.22 21.99 3.73
C GLU A 416 13.56 21.41 4.98
N ASN A 417 13.46 22.18 6.07
CA ASN A 417 12.81 21.77 7.32
C ASN A 417 11.33 22.18 7.38
N ARG A 418 10.82 22.83 6.34
CA ARG A 418 9.45 23.34 6.26
C ARG A 418 8.76 22.85 5.01
N LEU A 419 8.33 21.60 5.08
CA LEU A 419 7.46 21.03 4.06
C LEU A 419 6.11 21.76 4.03
N LEU A 420 5.71 22.18 2.83
CA LEU A 420 4.38 22.67 2.57
C LEU A 420 3.42 21.48 2.51
N VAL A 421 2.36 21.55 3.29
CA VAL A 421 1.18 20.67 3.19
C VAL A 421 -0.01 21.57 2.88
N MET A 422 -0.71 21.23 1.81
CA MET A 422 -1.96 21.87 1.42
C MET A 422 -3.07 20.84 1.32
N ILE A 423 -4.26 21.21 1.78
CA ILE A 423 -5.44 20.36 1.78
C ILE A 423 -6.59 21.15 1.16
N SER A 424 -7.24 20.56 0.15
CA SER A 424 -8.47 21.12 -0.40
C SER A 424 -9.72 20.61 0.33
N ASP A 425 -10.78 21.42 0.30
CA ASP A 425 -12.15 20.97 0.57
C ASP A 425 -12.81 20.40 -0.70
N GLU A 426 -14.08 20.01 -0.60
CA GLU A 426 -14.88 19.45 -1.70
C GLU A 426 -15.10 20.46 -2.84
N GLU A 427 -15.09 21.76 -2.51
CA GLU A 427 -15.22 22.85 -3.47
C GLU A 427 -13.88 23.25 -4.12
N GLY A 428 -12.78 22.59 -3.75
CA GLY A 428 -11.44 22.88 -4.27
C GLY A 428 -10.79 24.11 -3.66
N ASN A 429 -11.30 24.65 -2.54
CA ASN A 429 -10.63 25.70 -1.79
C ASN A 429 -9.48 25.11 -0.99
N TRP A 430 -8.33 25.77 -1.03
CA TRP A 430 -7.12 25.26 -0.40
C TRP A 430 -6.81 25.94 0.94
N THR A 431 -6.36 25.12 1.88
CA THR A 431 -5.70 25.56 3.11
C THR A 431 -4.24 25.14 3.10
N SER A 432 -3.40 25.83 3.88
CA SER A 432 -1.96 25.52 4.00
C SER A 432 -1.53 25.49 5.46
N ASN A 433 -0.61 24.58 5.78
CA ASN A 433 0.08 24.56 7.07
C ASN A 433 1.05 25.74 7.29
N ILE A 434 1.36 26.50 6.24
CA ILE A 434 2.21 27.68 6.24
C ILE A 434 1.34 28.91 5.92
N LYS A 435 1.10 29.74 6.95
CA LYS A 435 0.20 30.89 6.86
C LYS A 435 0.56 31.91 5.77
N ASP A 436 1.85 32.21 5.65
CA ASP A 436 2.35 33.28 4.77
C ASP A 436 2.94 32.71 3.47
N VAL A 437 2.50 31.51 3.06
CA VAL A 437 2.98 30.85 1.85
C VAL A 437 2.66 31.71 0.62
N VAL A 438 3.64 31.82 -0.27
CA VAL A 438 3.47 32.47 -1.57
C VAL A 438 4.03 31.60 -2.67
N PHE A 439 3.55 31.82 -3.89
CA PHE A 439 3.91 30.99 -5.03
C PHE A 439 4.58 31.83 -6.11
N LEU A 440 5.65 31.29 -6.68
CA LEU A 440 6.20 31.71 -7.95
C LEU A 440 5.52 30.89 -9.03
N GLU A 441 4.97 31.55 -10.04
CA GLU A 441 4.49 30.87 -11.23
C GLU A 441 4.67 31.76 -12.46
N VAL A 442 5.55 31.33 -13.37
CA VAL A 442 5.79 31.98 -14.67
C VAL A 442 5.87 30.89 -15.71
N PHE A 443 5.01 30.93 -16.73
CA PHE A 443 5.05 29.92 -17.77
C PHE A 443 6.41 29.96 -18.50
N GLY A 444 7.13 28.84 -18.47
CA GLY A 444 8.47 28.70 -19.04
C GLY A 444 8.65 27.39 -19.80
N GLN A 445 9.89 27.06 -20.14
CA GLN A 445 10.19 25.77 -20.76
C GLN A 445 10.02 24.64 -19.75
N HIS A 446 9.29 23.59 -20.13
CA HIS A 446 8.91 22.47 -19.26
C HIS A 446 10.08 21.72 -18.57
N PRO A 447 11.25 21.51 -19.21
CA PRO A 447 12.40 20.91 -18.51
C PRO A 447 12.84 21.69 -17.27
N GLU A 448 12.56 22.98 -17.21
CA GLU A 448 12.93 23.87 -16.10
C GLU A 448 11.73 24.20 -15.20
N CYS A 449 10.62 23.44 -15.25
CA CYS A 449 9.39 23.83 -14.52
C CYS A 449 9.53 24.00 -13.01
N SER A 450 10.51 23.34 -12.40
CA SER A 450 10.84 23.54 -10.99
C SER A 450 11.56 24.87 -10.70
N SER A 451 12.14 25.55 -11.70
CA SER A 451 12.77 26.87 -11.52
C SER A 451 11.75 28.01 -11.53
N TRP A 452 10.64 27.85 -12.26
CA TRP A 452 9.63 28.88 -12.48
C TRP A 452 8.25 28.58 -11.89
N SER A 453 8.03 27.41 -11.26
CA SER A 453 6.83 27.09 -10.48
C SER A 453 7.16 26.47 -9.12
N ARG A 454 7.06 27.27 -8.05
CA ARG A 454 7.55 26.94 -6.70
C ARG A 454 6.71 27.56 -5.59
N ALA A 455 6.74 26.97 -4.40
CA ALA A 455 6.21 27.56 -3.19
C ALA A 455 7.33 28.10 -2.30
N PHE A 456 7.05 29.19 -1.58
CA PHE A 456 7.95 29.81 -0.62
C PHE A 456 7.27 29.98 0.73
N THR A 457 8.02 29.84 1.81
CA THR A 457 7.43 29.93 3.16
C THR A 457 6.99 31.34 3.57
N SER A 458 7.45 32.36 2.84
CA SER A 458 7.14 33.77 3.07
C SER A 458 7.43 34.64 1.85
N GLN A 459 6.83 35.84 1.82
CA GLN A 459 7.16 36.86 0.83
C GLN A 459 8.65 37.26 0.84
N ALA A 460 9.26 37.40 2.03
CA ALA A 460 10.69 37.76 2.13
C ALA A 460 11.60 36.68 1.51
N ALA A 461 11.25 35.41 1.66
CA ALA A 461 11.96 34.30 1.02
C ALA A 461 11.83 34.33 -0.50
N PHE A 462 10.63 34.59 -1.01
CA PHE A 462 10.39 34.81 -2.44
C PHE A 462 11.22 35.98 -2.97
N GLU A 463 11.22 37.13 -2.29
CA GLU A 463 11.98 38.31 -2.72
C GLU A 463 13.48 38.04 -2.76
N LYS A 464 14.01 37.33 -1.76
CA LYS A 464 15.41 36.88 -1.75
C LYS A 464 15.73 35.97 -2.94
N PHE A 465 14.82 35.04 -3.28
CA PHE A 465 14.98 34.17 -4.44
C PHE A 465 14.99 34.98 -5.74
N VAL A 466 14.03 35.88 -5.93
CA VAL A 466 13.94 36.73 -7.13
C VAL A 466 15.17 37.64 -7.28
N GLN A 467 15.71 38.18 -6.19
CA GLN A 467 16.96 38.97 -6.23
C GLN A 467 18.16 38.17 -6.75
N ALA A 468 18.20 36.86 -6.46
CA ALA A 468 19.25 35.96 -6.94
C ALA A 468 19.03 35.47 -8.38
N ASN A 469 17.86 35.73 -8.97
CA ASN A 469 17.44 35.26 -10.29
C ASN A 469 16.94 36.45 -11.13
N PRO A 470 17.84 37.24 -11.73
CA PRO A 470 17.52 38.53 -12.37
C PRO A 470 16.45 38.45 -13.48
N GLU A 471 16.29 37.31 -14.12
CA GLU A 471 15.26 37.02 -15.12
C GLU A 471 13.83 37.01 -14.54
N LEU A 472 13.69 36.83 -13.21
CA LEU A 472 12.42 36.82 -12.50
C LEU A 472 12.12 38.14 -11.77
N LYS A 473 12.95 39.18 -11.92
CA LYS A 473 12.88 40.43 -11.13
C LYS A 473 11.54 41.17 -11.17
N GLU A 474 10.78 41.03 -12.26
CA GLU A 474 9.49 41.70 -12.47
C GLU A 474 8.30 40.85 -11.97
N ILE A 475 8.56 39.63 -11.51
CA ILE A 475 7.52 38.66 -11.15
C ILE A 475 7.05 38.93 -9.72
N LYS A 476 5.74 38.99 -9.56
CA LYS A 476 5.11 39.17 -8.25
C LYS A 476 4.74 37.82 -7.63
N PRO A 477 4.84 37.69 -6.30
CA PRO A 477 4.38 36.48 -5.63
C PRO A 477 2.86 36.37 -5.76
N LEU A 478 2.37 35.15 -5.99
CA LEU A 478 0.95 34.83 -5.91
C LEU A 478 0.59 34.44 -4.47
N SER A 479 -0.53 34.95 -3.97
CA SER A 479 -1.14 34.43 -2.74
C SER A 479 -1.72 33.03 -3.00
N LEU A 480 -1.98 32.26 -1.95
CA LEU A 480 -2.67 30.97 -2.05
C LEU A 480 -3.99 31.08 -2.83
N GLU A 481 -4.82 32.09 -2.52
CA GLU A 481 -6.10 32.31 -3.20
C GLU A 481 -5.93 32.64 -4.69
N ALA A 482 -4.92 33.42 -5.05
CA ALA A 482 -4.66 33.75 -6.45
C ALA A 482 -4.12 32.53 -7.20
N TRP A 483 -3.19 31.80 -6.58
CA TRP A 483 -2.58 30.60 -7.14
C TRP A 483 -3.60 29.46 -7.34
N SER A 484 -4.53 29.27 -6.40
CA SER A 484 -5.52 28.19 -6.47
C SER A 484 -6.59 28.40 -7.54
N LYS A 485 -6.78 29.62 -8.03
CA LYS A 485 -7.74 29.96 -9.09
C LYS A 485 -7.18 29.75 -10.49
N LEU A 486 -5.87 29.51 -10.61
CA LEU A 486 -5.24 29.17 -11.88
C LEU A 486 -5.54 27.71 -12.22
N ASN A 487 -5.66 27.42 -13.51
CA ASN A 487 -5.75 26.07 -14.04
C ASN A 487 -5.32 26.11 -15.50
N TYR A 488 -4.22 25.44 -15.85
CA TYR A 488 -3.75 25.35 -17.23
C TYR A 488 -4.13 24.03 -17.91
N GLY A 489 -4.81 23.13 -17.19
CA GLY A 489 -5.19 21.80 -17.64
C GLY A 489 -3.99 20.92 -17.96
N THR A 490 -4.26 19.83 -18.67
CA THR A 490 -3.24 18.85 -19.07
C THR A 490 -2.26 19.48 -20.08
N PRO A 491 -0.94 19.51 -19.82
CA PRO A 491 0.04 20.15 -20.70
C PRO A 491 0.20 19.40 -22.03
N GLU A 492 0.60 20.12 -23.09
CA GLU A 492 0.91 19.52 -24.40
C GLU A 492 2.06 18.50 -24.36
N THR A 493 2.89 18.52 -23.31
CA THR A 493 3.96 17.54 -23.10
C THR A 493 3.46 16.22 -22.55
N TYR A 494 2.25 16.16 -21.97
CA TYR A 494 1.71 14.93 -21.40
C TYR A 494 1.61 13.81 -22.43
N ARG A 495 2.04 12.62 -22.05
CA ARG A 495 2.04 11.41 -22.86
C ARG A 495 1.34 10.32 -22.07
N LYS A 496 0.21 9.86 -22.60
CA LYS A 496 -0.46 8.66 -22.09
C LYS A 496 0.13 7.42 -22.76
N ILE A 497 0.44 6.40 -21.96
CA ILE A 497 0.87 5.11 -22.48
C ILE A 497 -0.38 4.24 -22.69
N ASP A 498 -0.74 4.00 -23.95
CA ASP A 498 -1.91 3.21 -24.30
C ASP A 498 -1.53 1.73 -24.49
N ARG A 499 -1.74 0.93 -23.44
CA ARG A 499 -1.52 -0.52 -23.43
C ARG A 499 -2.65 -1.20 -22.65
N PRO A 500 -3.00 -2.47 -22.97
CA PRO A 500 -4.01 -3.21 -22.21
C PRO A 500 -3.64 -3.37 -20.74
N ASN A 501 -4.63 -3.40 -19.84
CA ASN A 501 -4.42 -3.73 -18.43
C ASN A 501 -3.89 -5.18 -18.32
N PRO A 502 -2.69 -5.41 -17.75
CA PRO A 502 -2.07 -6.74 -17.69
C PRO A 502 -2.75 -7.69 -16.68
N TYR A 503 -3.58 -7.16 -15.78
CA TYR A 503 -4.31 -7.90 -14.75
C TYR A 503 -5.72 -8.31 -15.19
N ARG A 504 -6.28 -7.71 -16.26
CA ARG A 504 -7.61 -8.03 -16.76
C ARG A 504 -7.55 -8.66 -18.15
N SER A 505 -7.77 -9.97 -18.25
CA SER A 505 -7.86 -10.65 -19.54
C SER A 505 -9.20 -10.37 -20.22
N GLY A 506 -9.19 -9.73 -21.40
CA GLY A 506 -10.41 -9.59 -22.22
C GLY A 506 -10.58 -8.29 -23.01
N GLY A 507 -9.59 -7.40 -23.08
CA GLY A 507 -9.72 -6.17 -23.89
C GLY A 507 -10.85 -5.24 -23.42
N GLY A 508 -11.24 -5.35 -22.14
CA GLY A 508 -12.03 -4.30 -21.52
C GLY A 508 -11.16 -3.05 -21.53
N ALA A 509 -11.51 -2.10 -22.40
CA ALA A 509 -10.97 -0.76 -22.34
C ALA A 509 -10.96 -0.31 -20.88
N THR A 510 -9.90 0.39 -20.49
CA THR A 510 -9.87 1.25 -19.32
C THR A 510 -11.27 1.82 -19.11
N PRO A 511 -11.89 1.71 -17.92
CA PRO A 511 -13.10 2.47 -17.66
C PRO A 511 -12.81 3.90 -18.11
N PRO A 512 -13.74 4.57 -18.83
CA PRO A 512 -13.55 5.98 -19.06
C PRO A 512 -13.28 6.60 -17.70
N SER A 513 -12.24 7.42 -17.62
CA SER A 513 -12.25 8.49 -16.64
C SER A 513 -13.53 9.27 -16.93
N ASP A 514 -14.62 8.96 -16.24
CA ASP A 514 -15.83 9.78 -16.25
C ASP A 514 -15.51 11.06 -15.45
N GLY A 515 -14.58 11.85 -15.99
CA GLY A 515 -14.56 13.29 -15.85
C GLY A 515 -15.60 13.82 -16.83
N GLY A 516 -16.85 13.89 -16.39
CA GLY A 516 -17.97 14.25 -17.25
C GLY A 516 -19.28 14.37 -16.50
N SER A 517 -19.43 15.46 -15.76
CA SER A 517 -20.69 16.11 -15.35
C SER A 517 -21.89 15.22 -14.98
N LYS A 518 -22.27 15.24 -13.70
CA LYS A 518 -23.63 15.59 -13.28
C LYS A 518 -23.62 16.32 -11.96
#